data_AF-A0A0L6X358-F1
#
_entry.id   AF-A0A0L6X358-F1
#
_cell.length_a   1.000
_cell.length_b   1.000
_cell.length_c   1.000
_cell.angle_alpha   90.00
_cell.angle_beta   90.00
_cell.angle_gamma   90.00
#
_symmetry.space_group_name_H-M   'P 1'
#
loop_
_entity.id
_entity.type
_entity.pdbx_description
1 polymer ?
#
loop_
_entity_poly.entity_id
_entity_poly.type
_entity_poly.pdbx_seq_one_letter_code
_entity_poly.pdbx_strand_id
1 'polypeptide(L)'
;WLIKLGWWQTLLKKGVYMDGHEHADVMAYRQNVFLPAMAEFEAWIAKFEGPDLKCVPPELKLGEKEIIANCQDESCFTANEYKWSAWLEKDETILQKKGQGRLIHVSNFINAENGHLVYCDADNIVIEEAQKIIYPGSNGDAWWDAKQLLAQMDHTIQVFEKAHPDCVGLFIFDQSSAHTSLPSDALKAFEMNKSNGGKQRKQHDTIIPDSNPYPKHRGKVQKMTLPDGQPKGLQQVLEEHGFNIQNIQAKCSPICPVKNHNCCMAQILSHQEDFTNQISELETLIKSHGHKCIFLPKFHCELNPN
;
A
#
# COMPACT_ATOMS: atom_id res chain seq x y z
N TRP A 1 18.07 -39.75 -17.57
CA TRP A 1 16.94 -40.20 -16.75
C TRP A 1 15.93 -39.06 -16.52
N LEU A 2 16.35 -37.85 -16.17
CA LEU A 2 15.48 -36.65 -16.08
C LEU A 2 14.66 -36.36 -17.35
N ILE A 3 15.27 -36.45 -18.54
CA ILE A 3 14.54 -36.31 -19.83
C ILE A 3 13.49 -37.43 -20.02
N LYS A 4 13.77 -38.65 -19.57
CA LYS A 4 12.80 -39.77 -19.58
C LYS A 4 11.66 -39.58 -18.56
N LEU A 5 11.84 -38.72 -17.56
CA LEU A 5 10.81 -38.33 -16.60
C LEU A 5 10.05 -37.06 -17.02
N GLY A 6 10.29 -36.54 -18.23
CA GLY A 6 9.61 -35.35 -18.76
C GLY A 6 10.26 -34.00 -18.39
N TRP A 7 11.49 -34.00 -17.88
CA TRP A 7 12.18 -32.77 -17.48
C TRP A 7 13.15 -32.32 -18.58
N TRP A 8 13.07 -31.06 -18.99
CA TRP A 8 14.01 -30.42 -19.91
C TRP A 8 14.78 -29.29 -19.23
N GLN A 9 16.00 -29.06 -19.70
CA GLN A 9 16.84 -27.96 -19.25
C GLN A 9 16.26 -26.64 -19.77
N THR A 10 15.77 -25.80 -18.86
CA THR A 10 15.28 -24.44 -19.15
C THR A 10 16.20 -23.42 -18.52
N LEU A 11 16.52 -22.36 -19.26
CA LEU A 11 17.20 -21.18 -18.72
C LEU A 11 16.18 -20.42 -17.86
N LEU A 12 16.37 -20.40 -16.54
CA LEU A 12 15.54 -19.60 -15.65
C LEU A 12 15.83 -18.12 -15.92
N LYS A 13 15.00 -17.46 -16.74
CA LYS A 13 14.89 -16.00 -16.74
C LYS A 13 14.03 -15.62 -15.53
N LYS A 14 14.36 -14.51 -14.84
CA LYS A 14 13.47 -13.93 -13.82
C LYS A 14 12.08 -13.83 -14.42
N GLY A 15 11.08 -14.36 -13.70
CA GLY A 15 9.73 -14.57 -14.20
C GLY A 15 9.20 -13.32 -14.90
N VAL A 16 8.67 -13.52 -16.09
CA VAL A 16 7.94 -12.52 -16.87
C VAL A 16 6.85 -11.94 -15.96
N TYR A 17 6.70 -10.61 -15.94
CA TYR A 17 5.54 -9.94 -15.36
C TYR A 17 4.29 -10.64 -15.89
N MET A 18 3.60 -11.37 -15.01
CA MET A 18 2.33 -12.00 -15.35
C MET A 18 1.30 -10.90 -15.19
N ASP A 19 0.73 -10.47 -16.31
CA ASP A 19 -0.32 -9.48 -16.32
C ASP A 19 -1.55 -10.01 -15.57
N GLY A 20 -1.66 -9.62 -14.30
CA GLY A 20 -2.77 -9.97 -13.42
C GLY A 20 -3.90 -8.95 -13.47
N HIS A 21 -3.87 -8.02 -14.42
CA HIS A 21 -4.85 -6.94 -14.54
C HIS A 21 -6.28 -7.47 -14.69
N GLU A 22 -6.44 -8.61 -15.37
CA GLU A 22 -7.72 -9.29 -15.61
C GLU A 22 -8.07 -10.32 -14.53
N HIS A 23 -7.34 -10.37 -13.41
CA HIS A 23 -7.73 -11.23 -12.30
C HIS A 23 -9.00 -10.69 -11.64
N ALA A 24 -9.93 -11.58 -11.26
CA ALA A 24 -11.28 -11.19 -10.88
C ALA A 24 -11.35 -10.25 -9.67
N ASP A 25 -10.45 -10.41 -8.70
CA ASP A 25 -10.32 -9.53 -7.53
C ASP A 25 -9.79 -8.14 -7.91
N VAL A 26 -8.83 -8.06 -8.84
CA VAL A 26 -8.23 -6.82 -9.34
C VAL A 26 -9.26 -6.03 -10.16
N MET A 27 -10.01 -6.71 -11.02
CA MET A 27 -11.12 -6.10 -11.75
C MET A 27 -12.22 -5.62 -10.80
N ALA A 28 -12.57 -6.42 -9.79
CA ALA A 28 -13.58 -6.03 -8.81
C ALA A 28 -13.15 -4.80 -8.01
N TYR A 29 -11.89 -4.73 -7.56
CA TYR A 29 -11.34 -3.56 -6.89
C TYR A 29 -11.34 -2.33 -7.81
N ARG A 30 -10.85 -2.49 -9.05
CA ARG A 30 -10.82 -1.42 -10.05
C ARG A 30 -12.22 -0.85 -10.29
N GLN A 31 -13.19 -1.72 -10.56
CA GLN A 31 -14.53 -1.31 -11.01
C GLN A 31 -15.40 -0.78 -9.87
N ASN A 32 -15.28 -1.37 -8.67
CA ASN A 32 -16.20 -1.07 -7.57
C ASN A 32 -15.61 -0.14 -6.50
N VAL A 33 -14.29 0.06 -6.48
CA VAL A 33 -13.61 0.88 -5.46
C VAL A 33 -12.81 2.00 -6.11
N PHE A 34 -11.83 1.67 -6.95
CA PHE A 34 -10.87 2.66 -7.46
C PHE A 34 -11.53 3.67 -8.42
N LEU A 35 -12.20 3.20 -9.48
CA LEU A 35 -12.81 4.09 -10.48
C LEU A 35 -13.90 5.00 -9.89
N PRO A 36 -14.83 4.50 -9.05
CA PRO A 36 -15.81 5.38 -8.41
C PRO A 36 -15.17 6.45 -7.51
N ALA A 37 -14.17 6.08 -6.70
CA ALA A 37 -13.48 7.02 -5.81
C ALA A 37 -12.69 8.07 -6.61
N MET A 38 -11.97 7.66 -7.65
CA MET A 38 -11.22 8.59 -8.49
C MET A 38 -12.14 9.55 -9.24
N ALA A 39 -13.27 9.06 -9.77
CA ALA A 39 -14.27 9.92 -10.43
C ALA A 39 -14.87 10.96 -9.47
N GLU A 40 -15.03 10.62 -8.19
CA GLU A 40 -15.43 11.58 -7.15
C GLU A 40 -14.36 12.66 -6.97
N PHE A 41 -13.09 12.27 -6.83
CA PHE A 41 -11.99 13.21 -6.65
C PHE A 41 -11.75 14.10 -7.87
N GLU A 42 -11.84 13.55 -9.08
CA GLU A 42 -11.67 14.29 -10.35
C GLU A 42 -12.64 15.46 -10.52
N ALA A 43 -13.78 15.45 -9.80
CA ALA A 43 -14.69 16.58 -9.81
C ALA A 43 -14.11 17.84 -9.13
N TRP A 44 -13.13 17.66 -8.22
CA TRP A 44 -12.49 18.72 -7.45
C TRP A 44 -11.01 18.92 -7.82
N ILE A 45 -10.50 18.26 -8.86
CA ILE A 45 -9.13 18.40 -9.36
C ILE A 45 -9.13 19.32 -10.59
N ALA A 46 -8.19 20.26 -10.67
CA ALA A 46 -7.99 21.07 -11.87
C ALA A 46 -7.63 20.22 -13.10
N LYS A 47 -8.16 20.62 -14.26
CA LYS A 47 -7.90 19.96 -15.54
C LYS A 47 -6.95 20.80 -16.38
N PHE A 48 -6.09 20.13 -17.14
CA PHE A 48 -5.18 20.79 -18.06
C PHE A 48 -5.60 20.46 -19.48
N GLU A 49 -6.11 21.45 -20.20
CA GLU A 49 -6.72 21.26 -21.52
C GLU A 49 -5.91 21.90 -22.66
N GLY A 50 -5.99 21.29 -23.83
CA GLY A 50 -5.33 21.76 -25.04
C GLY A 50 -3.82 21.47 -25.08
N PRO A 51 -3.16 21.83 -26.20
CA PRO A 51 -1.72 21.58 -26.40
C PRO A 51 -0.83 22.39 -25.45
N ASP A 52 -1.32 23.53 -24.96
CA ASP A 52 -0.59 24.42 -24.05
C ASP A 52 -0.80 24.07 -22.56
N LEU A 53 -1.53 22.98 -22.27
CA LEU A 53 -1.86 22.54 -20.91
C LEU A 53 -2.44 23.67 -20.06
N LYS A 54 -3.48 24.34 -20.58
CA LYS A 54 -4.10 25.45 -19.86
C LYS A 54 -4.87 24.89 -18.66
N CYS A 55 -4.55 25.40 -17.47
CA CYS A 55 -5.26 25.05 -16.25
C CYS A 55 -6.71 25.56 -16.28
N VAL A 56 -7.64 24.65 -16.02
CA VAL A 56 -9.09 24.85 -15.89
C VAL A 56 -9.45 24.44 -14.46
N PRO A 57 -9.77 25.39 -13.57
CA PRO A 57 -10.09 25.09 -12.18
C PRO A 57 -11.41 24.32 -12.07
N PRO A 58 -11.58 23.50 -11.01
CA PRO A 58 -12.80 22.75 -10.77
C PRO A 58 -13.97 23.66 -10.34
N GLU A 59 -15.21 23.20 -10.57
CA GLU A 59 -16.41 23.88 -10.09
C GLU A 59 -16.66 23.54 -8.62
N LEU A 60 -16.15 24.38 -7.71
CA LEU A 60 -16.27 24.20 -6.26
C LEU A 60 -17.51 24.91 -5.68
N LYS A 61 -18.24 24.25 -4.78
CA LYS A 61 -19.28 24.89 -3.96
C LYS A 61 -18.67 25.62 -2.77
N LEU A 62 -19.48 26.47 -2.13
CA LEU A 62 -19.06 27.19 -0.93
C LEU A 62 -18.63 26.20 0.17
N GLY A 63 -17.35 26.28 0.56
CA GLY A 63 -16.75 25.42 1.59
C GLY A 63 -16.05 24.17 1.05
N GLU A 64 -16.12 23.90 -0.26
CA GLU A 64 -15.31 22.87 -0.90
C GLU A 64 -13.89 23.40 -1.17
N LYS A 65 -12.91 22.52 -1.08
CA LYS A 65 -11.50 22.80 -1.35
C LYS A 65 -11.06 22.02 -2.58
N GLU A 66 -10.17 22.63 -3.36
CA GLU A 66 -9.51 21.98 -4.48
C GLU A 66 -8.70 20.77 -4.00
N ILE A 67 -8.71 19.70 -4.80
CA ILE A 67 -7.91 18.51 -4.56
C ILE A 67 -6.69 18.52 -5.48
N ILE A 68 -5.52 18.26 -4.89
CA ILE A 68 -4.27 18.09 -5.65
C ILE A 68 -3.85 16.63 -5.57
N ALA A 69 -3.86 15.95 -6.71
CA ALA A 69 -3.40 14.57 -6.82
C ALA A 69 -1.86 14.50 -6.80
N ASN A 70 -1.32 13.82 -5.80
CA ASN A 70 0.10 13.57 -5.60
C ASN A 70 0.36 12.08 -5.76
N CYS A 71 0.95 11.69 -6.88
CA CYS A 71 1.37 10.32 -7.16
C CYS A 71 2.72 10.07 -6.50
N GLN A 72 2.81 9.04 -5.68
CA GLN A 72 4.06 8.59 -5.06
C GLN A 72 4.57 7.34 -5.78
N ASP A 73 5.88 7.27 -5.95
CA ASP A 73 6.56 6.05 -6.37
C ASP A 73 7.99 5.98 -5.83
N GLU A 74 8.56 4.78 -5.89
CA GLU A 74 9.90 4.43 -5.41
C GLU A 74 10.74 3.90 -6.56
N SER A 75 11.91 4.51 -6.78
CA SER A 75 12.86 4.08 -7.78
C SER A 75 14.18 3.67 -7.15
N CYS A 76 14.70 2.54 -7.60
CA CYS A 76 16.00 2.02 -7.20
C CYS A 76 16.94 2.00 -8.41
N PHE A 77 18.08 2.67 -8.29
CA PHE A 77 19.11 2.67 -9.32
C PHE A 77 20.47 2.42 -8.69
N THR A 78 21.40 1.92 -9.50
CA THR A 78 22.75 1.59 -9.03
C THR A 78 23.78 2.57 -9.60
N ALA A 79 24.79 2.94 -8.81
CA ALA A 79 25.73 4.00 -9.18
C ALA A 79 26.53 3.72 -10.48
N ASN A 80 26.66 2.45 -10.85
CA ASN A 80 27.30 2.00 -12.09
C ASN A 80 26.27 1.40 -13.08
N GLU A 81 25.01 1.83 -13.02
CA GLU A 81 23.99 1.43 -13.99
C GLU A 81 24.27 2.12 -15.33
N TYR A 82 25.02 1.43 -16.19
CA TYR A 82 25.39 1.92 -17.51
C TYR A 82 24.63 1.15 -18.60
N LYS A 83 24.51 1.79 -19.78
CA LYS A 83 24.07 1.11 -20.99
C LYS A 83 25.06 -0.03 -21.30
N TRP A 84 24.53 -1.22 -21.56
CA TRP A 84 25.30 -2.41 -21.94
C TRP A 84 25.92 -2.30 -23.34
N SER A 85 25.63 -1.21 -24.06
CA SER A 85 26.09 -0.94 -25.41
C SER A 85 26.69 0.47 -25.51
N ALA A 86 27.80 0.56 -26.23
CA ALA A 86 28.45 1.80 -26.63
C ALA A 86 28.90 1.67 -28.08
N TRP A 87 28.84 2.77 -28.84
CA TRP A 87 29.48 2.86 -30.15
C TRP A 87 30.90 3.35 -29.91
N LEU A 88 31.88 2.57 -30.36
CA LEU A 88 33.31 2.80 -30.17
C LEU A 88 34.02 2.77 -31.52
N GLU A 89 35.03 3.62 -31.67
CA GLU A 89 35.92 3.52 -32.84
C GLU A 89 36.77 2.25 -32.77
N LYS A 90 37.33 1.85 -33.92
CA LYS A 90 38.22 0.70 -33.99
C LYS A 90 39.43 0.98 -33.06
N ASP A 91 39.66 0.08 -32.12
CA ASP A 91 40.73 0.12 -31.09
C ASP A 91 40.42 0.92 -29.81
N GLU A 92 39.19 1.42 -29.63
CA GLU A 92 38.75 1.98 -28.35
C GLU A 92 38.21 0.90 -27.39
N THR A 93 38.45 1.08 -26.10
CA THR A 93 37.89 0.21 -25.05
C THR A 93 37.46 1.04 -23.85
N ILE A 94 36.24 0.81 -23.36
CA ILE A 94 35.76 1.42 -22.11
C ILE A 94 36.07 0.47 -20.96
N LEU A 95 36.85 0.95 -19.98
CA LEU A 95 37.05 0.26 -18.71
C LEU A 95 35.83 0.45 -17.81
N GLN A 96 35.05 -0.61 -17.61
CA GLN A 96 33.92 -0.59 -16.69
C GLN A 96 34.37 -0.92 -15.26
N LYS A 97 33.82 -0.19 -14.28
CA LYS A 97 34.01 -0.52 -12.86
C LYS A 97 33.37 -1.87 -12.57
N LYS A 98 34.02 -2.66 -11.71
CA LYS A 98 33.51 -3.98 -11.30
C LYS A 98 32.27 -3.82 -10.41
N GLY A 99 31.17 -4.47 -10.80
CA GLY A 99 29.92 -4.49 -10.04
C GLY A 99 29.03 -3.26 -10.29
N GLN A 100 27.77 -3.36 -9.85
CA GLN A 100 26.75 -2.32 -10.07
C GLN A 100 26.96 -1.05 -9.22
N GLY A 101 27.92 -1.04 -8.30
CA GLY A 101 28.16 0.10 -7.42
C GLY A 101 27.14 0.16 -6.28
N ARG A 102 27.02 1.35 -5.65
CA ARG A 102 26.11 1.59 -4.52
C ARG A 102 24.67 1.66 -5.01
N LEU A 103 23.74 1.06 -4.25
CA LEU A 103 22.31 1.23 -4.49
C LEU A 103 21.87 2.62 -4.01
N ILE A 104 21.06 3.28 -4.82
CA ILE A 104 20.40 4.54 -4.51
C ILE A 104 18.92 4.27 -4.62
N HIS A 105 18.19 4.53 -3.54
CA HIS A 105 16.75 4.42 -3.50
C HIS A 105 16.17 5.82 -3.31
N VAL A 106 15.24 6.19 -4.17
CA VAL A 106 14.56 7.49 -4.17
C VAL A 106 13.07 7.25 -4.07
N SER A 107 12.44 7.84 -3.06
CA SER A 107 10.99 7.94 -2.93
C SER A 107 10.59 9.39 -3.15
N ASN A 108 9.62 9.66 -4.02
CA ASN A 108 9.19 11.03 -4.31
C ASN A 108 7.70 11.12 -4.66
N PHE A 109 7.17 12.34 -4.61
CA PHE A 109 5.80 12.69 -4.95
C PHE A 109 5.79 13.64 -6.16
N ILE A 110 4.92 13.36 -7.13
CA ILE A 110 4.70 14.20 -8.30
C ILE A 110 3.23 14.58 -8.45
N ASN A 111 2.97 15.82 -8.84
CA ASN A 111 1.65 16.34 -9.17
C ASN A 111 1.68 17.14 -10.48
N ALA A 112 0.50 17.42 -11.03
CA ALA A 112 0.36 18.11 -12.31
C ALA A 112 0.64 19.63 -12.24
N GLU A 113 0.56 20.23 -11.06
CA GLU A 113 0.71 21.69 -10.89
C GLU A 113 2.17 22.12 -10.84
N ASN A 114 2.98 21.46 -10.01
CA ASN A 114 4.33 21.88 -9.68
C ASN A 114 5.38 20.83 -10.06
N GLY A 115 4.95 19.67 -10.58
CA GLY A 115 5.83 18.52 -10.76
C GLY A 115 6.18 17.93 -9.40
N HIS A 116 7.45 18.04 -8.99
CA HIS A 116 7.86 17.53 -7.68
C HIS A 116 7.21 18.33 -6.54
N LEU A 117 6.76 17.63 -5.50
CA LEU A 117 6.20 18.30 -4.33
C LEU A 117 7.28 19.00 -3.51
N VAL A 118 7.33 20.31 -3.66
CA VAL A 118 8.28 21.22 -3.01
C VAL A 118 7.57 22.45 -2.46
N TYR A 119 8.11 23.03 -1.40
CA TYR A 119 7.73 24.34 -0.91
C TYR A 119 8.82 25.35 -1.27
N CYS A 120 8.44 26.39 -2.00
CA CYS A 120 9.33 27.45 -2.45
C CYS A 120 9.05 28.78 -1.75
N ASP A 121 10.07 29.64 -1.69
CA ASP A 121 9.88 31.04 -1.30
C ASP A 121 9.30 31.90 -2.45
N ALA A 122 9.17 33.20 -2.19
CA ALA A 122 8.65 34.17 -3.16
C ALA A 122 9.52 34.31 -4.42
N ASP A 123 10.80 33.92 -4.35
CA ASP A 123 11.76 33.96 -5.47
C ASP A 123 11.83 32.61 -6.21
N ASN A 124 10.93 31.67 -5.91
CA ASN A 124 10.90 30.29 -6.43
C ASN A 124 12.12 29.45 -6.05
N ILE A 125 12.78 29.76 -4.93
CA ILE A 125 13.85 28.94 -4.38
C ILE A 125 13.23 27.86 -3.50
N VAL A 126 13.57 26.59 -3.76
CA VAL A 126 13.11 25.44 -2.97
C VAL A 126 13.66 25.56 -1.54
N ILE A 127 12.75 25.66 -0.58
CA ILE A 127 13.08 25.65 0.86
C ILE A 127 12.98 24.23 1.41
N GLU A 128 11.94 23.49 1.04
CA GLU A 128 11.68 22.13 1.52
C GLU A 128 11.19 21.24 0.37
N GLU A 129 11.59 19.97 0.40
CA GLU A 129 11.19 18.95 -0.55
C GLU A 129 10.64 17.71 0.16
N ALA A 130 9.65 17.05 -0.45
CA ALA A 130 9.08 15.79 0.05
C ALA A 130 9.94 14.57 -0.31
N GLN A 131 10.92 14.73 -1.21
CA GLN A 131 11.76 13.65 -1.69
C GLN A 131 12.60 13.05 -0.56
N LYS A 132 12.73 11.72 -0.57
CA LYS A 132 13.68 11.00 0.28
C LYS A 132 14.62 10.17 -0.56
N ILE A 133 15.92 10.42 -0.39
CA ILE A 133 16.99 9.59 -0.94
C ILE A 133 17.65 8.84 0.20
N ILE A 134 17.77 7.52 0.05
CA ILE A 134 18.57 6.67 0.93
C ILE A 134 19.55 5.87 0.08
N TYR A 135 20.57 5.35 0.74
CA TYR A 135 21.62 4.56 0.11
C TYR A 135 21.81 3.23 0.83
N PRO A 136 20.92 2.25 0.57
CA PRO A 136 20.86 1.02 1.34
C PRO A 136 22.13 0.18 1.17
N GLY A 137 22.56 -0.46 2.26
CA GLY A 137 23.65 -1.45 2.22
C GLY A 137 24.31 -1.67 3.56
N SER A 138 25.19 -2.67 3.65
CA SER A 138 25.84 -3.06 4.92
C SER A 138 26.64 -1.95 5.60
N ASN A 139 27.11 -0.96 4.83
CA ASN A 139 27.81 0.24 5.32
C ASN A 139 27.04 1.53 4.98
N GLY A 140 25.77 1.41 4.62
CA GLY A 140 24.90 2.51 4.22
C GLY A 140 23.68 2.63 5.11
N ASP A 141 22.61 3.17 4.54
CA ASP A 141 21.34 3.30 5.25
C ASP A 141 20.66 1.93 5.42
N ALA A 142 19.70 1.87 6.33
CA ALA A 142 18.80 0.75 6.42
C ALA A 142 18.01 0.59 5.11
N TRP A 143 17.57 -0.64 4.83
CA TRP A 143 16.63 -0.87 3.74
C TRP A 143 15.33 -0.10 3.99
N TRP A 144 14.69 0.36 2.91
CA TRP A 144 13.42 1.07 2.99
C TRP A 144 12.36 0.20 3.66
N ASP A 145 11.62 0.78 4.61
CA ASP A 145 10.58 0.11 5.37
C ASP A 145 9.38 1.03 5.62
N ALA A 146 8.28 0.45 6.08
CA ALA A 146 7.04 1.20 6.34
C ALA A 146 7.24 2.35 7.35
N LYS A 147 8.18 2.23 8.29
CA LYS A 147 8.47 3.30 9.26
C LYS A 147 9.10 4.51 8.60
N GLN A 148 10.07 4.29 7.71
CA GLN A 148 10.69 5.36 6.93
C GLN A 148 9.69 6.02 5.99
N LEU A 149 8.80 5.24 5.37
CA LEU A 149 7.69 5.78 4.57
C LEU A 149 6.77 6.66 5.41
N LEU A 150 6.32 6.20 6.59
CA LEU A 150 5.45 7.00 7.46
C LEU A 150 6.14 8.30 7.90
N ALA A 151 7.44 8.25 8.20
CA ALA A 151 8.22 9.44 8.53
C ALA A 151 8.36 10.40 7.34
N GLN A 152 8.56 9.87 6.12
CA GLN A 152 8.52 10.69 4.91
C GLN A 152 7.14 11.30 4.73
N MET A 153 6.06 10.53 4.89
CA MET A 153 4.70 11.00 4.69
C MET A 153 4.32 12.13 5.66
N ASP A 154 4.71 12.03 6.94
CA ASP A 154 4.50 13.09 7.92
C ASP A 154 5.16 14.42 7.48
N HIS A 155 6.40 14.35 7.00
CA HIS A 155 7.10 15.50 6.42
C HIS A 155 6.44 15.98 5.12
N THR A 156 6.05 15.06 4.23
CA THR A 156 5.37 15.37 2.97
C THR A 156 4.08 16.15 3.19
N ILE A 157 3.28 15.79 4.20
CA ILE A 157 2.06 16.53 4.55
C ILE A 157 2.39 17.96 4.94
N GLN A 158 3.42 18.18 5.76
CA GLN A 158 3.85 19.52 6.16
C GLN A 158 4.32 20.36 4.96
N VAL A 159 5.07 19.75 4.02
CA VAL A 159 5.48 20.42 2.78
C VAL A 159 4.27 20.76 1.92
N PHE A 160 3.32 19.83 1.79
CA PHE A 160 2.08 20.04 1.04
C PHE A 160 1.24 21.17 1.61
N GLU A 161 1.00 21.19 2.92
CA GLU A 161 0.22 22.23 3.59
C GLU A 161 0.86 23.63 3.45
N LYS A 162 2.20 23.72 3.41
CA LYS A 162 2.91 24.97 3.13
C LYS A 162 2.79 25.40 1.67
N ALA A 163 2.93 24.46 0.75
CA ALA A 163 2.86 24.72 -0.69
C ALA A 163 1.43 25.04 -1.16
N HIS A 164 0.41 24.45 -0.52
CA HIS A 164 -0.99 24.50 -0.95
C HIS A 164 -1.96 24.66 0.26
N PRO A 165 -1.92 25.80 0.98
CA PRO A 165 -2.61 25.97 2.28
C PRO A 165 -4.14 25.83 2.25
N ASP A 166 -4.77 26.04 1.08
CA ASP A 166 -6.22 25.95 0.89
C ASP A 166 -6.69 24.72 0.11
N CYS A 167 -5.77 23.77 -0.15
CA CYS A 167 -6.07 22.56 -0.90
C CYS A 167 -6.13 21.33 0.00
N VAL A 168 -6.66 20.24 -0.56
CA VAL A 168 -6.66 18.91 0.04
C VAL A 168 -5.76 18.00 -0.81
N GLY A 169 -4.73 17.43 -0.22
CA GLY A 169 -3.90 16.44 -0.89
C GLY A 169 -4.67 15.14 -1.11
N LEU A 170 -4.68 14.64 -2.33
CA LEU A 170 -4.98 13.25 -2.64
C LEU A 170 -3.67 12.52 -2.90
N PHE A 171 -3.25 11.66 -1.97
CA PHE A 171 -2.03 10.89 -2.11
C PHE A 171 -2.34 9.52 -2.72
N ILE A 172 -1.66 9.20 -3.82
CA ILE A 172 -1.90 8.02 -4.64
C ILE A 172 -0.67 7.11 -4.55
N PHE A 173 -0.89 5.86 -4.16
CA PHE A 173 0.18 4.88 -3.93
C PHE A 173 -0.06 3.60 -4.72
N ASP A 174 1.00 2.86 -5.02
CA ASP A 174 0.86 1.46 -5.41
C ASP A 174 0.42 0.57 -4.23
N GLN A 175 0.14 -0.71 -4.49
CA GLN A 175 -0.18 -1.69 -3.44
C GLN A 175 1.03 -2.47 -2.94
N SER A 176 2.18 -1.80 -2.77
CA SER A 176 3.34 -2.42 -2.13
C SER A 176 3.02 -2.85 -0.69
N SER A 177 3.81 -3.80 -0.18
CA SER A 177 3.65 -4.28 1.20
C SER A 177 3.96 -3.21 2.25
N ALA A 178 4.79 -2.22 1.93
CA ALA A 178 5.07 -1.10 2.82
C ALA A 178 3.87 -0.15 2.91
N HIS A 179 3.23 0.15 1.77
CA HIS A 179 2.08 1.06 1.69
C HIS A 179 0.83 0.50 2.37
N THR A 180 0.68 -0.82 2.32
CA THR A 180 -0.45 -1.56 2.90
C THR A 180 -0.17 -2.09 4.31
N SER A 181 0.90 -1.60 4.97
CA SER A 181 1.24 -2.01 6.33
C SER A 181 0.12 -1.66 7.31
N LEU A 182 -0.35 -2.67 8.03
CA LEU A 182 -1.37 -2.52 9.06
C LEU A 182 -0.75 -2.13 10.42
N PRO A 183 -1.51 -1.45 11.28
CA PRO A 183 -1.07 -1.09 12.63
C PRO A 183 -0.50 -2.24 13.44
N SER A 184 0.39 -1.91 14.38
CA SER A 184 1.06 -2.89 15.25
C SER A 184 0.13 -3.67 16.20
N ASP A 185 -1.14 -3.31 16.27
CA ASP A 185 -2.24 -3.98 16.97
C ASP A 185 -3.38 -4.42 16.02
N ALA A 186 -3.17 -4.45 14.71
CA ALA A 186 -4.17 -4.85 13.72
C ALA A 186 -4.77 -6.25 13.98
N LEU A 187 -6.00 -6.45 13.51
CA LEU A 187 -6.73 -7.71 13.57
C LEU A 187 -6.10 -8.76 12.65
N LYS A 188 -5.67 -9.89 13.21
CA LYS A 188 -5.04 -10.98 12.44
C LYS A 188 -5.45 -12.33 12.99
N ALA A 189 -6.49 -12.92 12.40
CA ALA A 189 -7.06 -14.19 12.86
C ALA A 189 -6.03 -15.34 12.87
N PHE A 190 -5.14 -15.41 11.87
CA PHE A 190 -4.12 -16.45 11.81
C PHE A 190 -3.00 -16.31 12.85
N GLU A 191 -2.87 -15.16 13.50
CA GLU A 191 -1.91 -14.93 14.60
C GLU A 191 -2.56 -15.14 15.98
N MET A 192 -3.87 -15.41 16.04
CA MET A 192 -4.59 -15.64 17.30
C MET A 192 -4.49 -17.08 17.78
N ASN A 193 -4.53 -17.29 19.09
CA ASN A 193 -4.64 -18.63 19.69
C ASN A 193 -6.07 -19.16 19.61
N LYS A 194 -6.27 -20.47 19.77
CA LYS A 194 -7.62 -21.04 19.91
C LYS A 194 -8.31 -20.51 21.16
N SER A 195 -7.63 -20.63 22.30
CA SER A 195 -8.08 -20.21 23.62
C SER A 195 -7.54 -18.84 23.98
N ASN A 196 -8.11 -18.21 25.00
CA ASN A 196 -7.64 -16.93 25.53
C ASN A 196 -6.23 -17.02 26.11
N GLY A 197 -5.55 -15.88 26.14
CA GLY A 197 -4.22 -15.75 26.71
C GLY A 197 -3.13 -16.40 25.86
N GLY A 198 -2.05 -16.81 26.53
CA GLY A 198 -0.86 -17.36 25.90
C GLY A 198 -0.03 -16.32 25.12
N LYS A 199 1.04 -16.79 24.47
CA LYS A 199 1.90 -15.95 23.62
C LYS A 199 1.18 -15.68 22.30
N GLN A 200 0.37 -14.63 22.26
CA GLN A 200 -0.21 -14.06 21.05
C GLN A 200 -0.16 -12.54 21.10
N ARG A 201 -0.28 -11.92 19.93
CA ARG A 201 -0.31 -10.47 19.76
C ARG A 201 -1.59 -9.88 20.37
N LYS A 202 -1.47 -8.73 21.04
CA LYS A 202 -2.64 -7.95 21.44
C LYS A 202 -3.16 -7.20 20.23
N GLN A 203 -4.46 -7.31 19.97
CA GLN A 203 -5.11 -6.67 18.84
C GLN A 203 -6.11 -5.62 19.35
N HIS A 204 -6.37 -4.57 18.58
CA HIS A 204 -7.29 -3.50 18.95
C HIS A 204 -8.74 -3.98 18.92
N ASP A 205 -9.62 -3.27 19.62
CA ASP A 205 -11.05 -3.57 19.60
C ASP A 205 -11.65 -3.22 18.23
N THR A 206 -12.80 -3.80 17.91
CA THR A 206 -13.51 -3.57 16.65
C THR A 206 -15.03 -3.52 16.85
N ILE A 207 -15.77 -3.35 15.76
CA ILE A 207 -17.23 -3.40 15.71
C ILE A 207 -17.62 -4.53 14.77
N ILE A 208 -18.54 -5.39 15.22
CA ILE A 208 -19.03 -6.50 14.41
C ILE A 208 -19.75 -5.93 13.17
N PRO A 209 -19.33 -6.28 11.94
CA PRO A 209 -19.81 -5.63 10.73
C PRO A 209 -21.26 -5.97 10.42
N ASP A 210 -21.95 -5.09 9.68
CA ASP A 210 -23.35 -5.29 9.27
C ASP A 210 -23.53 -6.47 8.29
N SER A 211 -22.45 -6.89 7.63
CA SER A 211 -22.39 -8.09 6.82
C SER A 211 -22.44 -9.39 7.63
N ASN A 212 -22.28 -9.33 8.97
CA ASN A 212 -22.27 -10.53 9.81
C ASN A 212 -23.58 -11.34 9.63
N PRO A 213 -23.53 -12.67 9.44
CA PRO A 213 -24.72 -13.48 9.16
C PRO A 213 -25.74 -13.52 10.31
N TYR A 214 -25.39 -13.06 11.52
CA TYR A 214 -26.26 -13.06 12.69
C TYR A 214 -26.66 -11.62 13.08
N PRO A 215 -27.84 -11.13 12.65
CA PRO A 215 -28.25 -9.74 12.85
C PRO A 215 -28.20 -9.23 14.29
N LYS A 216 -28.45 -10.10 15.28
CA LYS A 216 -28.41 -9.77 16.70
C LYS A 216 -27.02 -9.36 17.23
N HIS A 217 -25.96 -9.59 16.46
CA HIS A 217 -24.58 -9.25 16.84
C HIS A 217 -24.03 -8.03 16.11
N ARG A 218 -24.63 -7.61 14.99
CA ARG A 218 -24.19 -6.47 14.17
C ARG A 218 -24.12 -5.18 14.99
N GLY A 219 -23.11 -4.35 14.73
CA GLY A 219 -22.90 -3.06 15.38
C GLY A 219 -22.45 -3.14 16.84
N LYS A 220 -22.28 -4.34 17.41
CA LYS A 220 -21.76 -4.48 18.78
C LYS A 220 -20.25 -4.29 18.80
N VAL A 221 -19.77 -3.65 19.86
CA VAL A 221 -18.33 -3.53 20.13
C VAL A 221 -17.78 -4.91 20.47
N GLN A 222 -16.80 -5.36 19.68
CA GLN A 222 -16.02 -6.56 19.89
C GLN A 222 -14.71 -6.19 20.60
N LYS A 223 -14.64 -6.48 21.90
CA LYS A 223 -13.39 -6.36 22.65
C LYS A 223 -12.43 -7.49 22.26
N MET A 224 -11.17 -7.18 21.95
CA MET A 224 -10.14 -8.18 21.61
C MET A 224 -9.27 -8.59 22.80
N THR A 225 -9.50 -7.98 23.95
CA THR A 225 -8.88 -8.31 25.23
C THR A 225 -9.92 -8.59 26.31
N LEU A 226 -9.57 -9.45 27.25
CA LEU A 226 -10.33 -9.71 28.47
C LEU A 226 -10.09 -8.60 29.51
N PRO A 227 -10.97 -8.46 30.53
CA PRO A 227 -10.79 -7.46 31.59
C PRO A 227 -9.47 -7.59 32.37
N ASP A 228 -8.87 -8.77 32.40
CA ASP A 228 -7.56 -9.02 33.03
C ASP A 228 -6.37 -8.66 32.11
N GLY A 229 -6.64 -8.13 30.92
CA GLY A 229 -5.64 -7.74 29.92
C GLY A 229 -5.13 -8.88 29.03
N GLN A 230 -5.64 -10.10 29.20
CA GLN A 230 -5.28 -11.22 28.33
C GLN A 230 -5.94 -11.09 26.95
N PRO A 231 -5.23 -11.40 25.85
CA PRO A 231 -5.82 -11.41 24.52
C PRO A 231 -6.88 -12.51 24.38
N LYS A 232 -7.99 -12.22 23.71
CA LYS A 232 -9.01 -13.23 23.42
C LYS A 232 -8.53 -14.22 22.35
N GLY A 233 -8.97 -15.47 22.47
CA GLY A 233 -8.75 -16.50 21.47
C GLY A 233 -9.82 -16.49 20.38
N LEU A 234 -9.54 -17.17 19.27
CA LEU A 234 -10.46 -17.39 18.15
C LEU A 234 -11.81 -17.92 18.61
N GLN A 235 -11.80 -18.83 19.59
CA GLN A 235 -13.01 -19.47 20.06
C GLN A 235 -14.00 -18.44 20.63
N GLN A 236 -13.54 -17.61 21.57
CA GLN A 236 -14.38 -16.62 22.23
C GLN A 236 -14.86 -15.54 21.26
N VAL A 237 -13.97 -15.02 20.39
CA VAL A 237 -14.35 -13.98 19.43
C VAL A 237 -15.43 -14.48 18.47
N LEU A 238 -15.30 -15.69 17.93
CA LEU A 238 -16.32 -16.26 17.05
C LEU A 238 -17.65 -16.54 17.75
N GLU A 239 -17.62 -17.02 19.00
CA GLU A 239 -18.82 -17.21 19.82
C GLU A 239 -19.52 -15.87 20.09
N GLU A 240 -18.76 -14.80 20.37
CA GLU A 240 -19.26 -13.44 20.54
C GLU A 240 -19.84 -12.85 19.24
N HIS A 241 -19.36 -13.30 18.09
CA HIS A 241 -19.91 -13.01 16.75
C HIS A 241 -21.12 -13.88 16.39
N GLY A 242 -21.48 -14.86 17.23
CA GLY A 242 -22.66 -15.72 17.08
C GLY A 242 -22.42 -17.04 16.35
N PHE A 243 -21.17 -17.37 15.99
CA PHE A 243 -20.85 -18.60 15.27
C PHE A 243 -20.88 -19.82 16.20
N ASN A 244 -21.45 -20.92 15.70
CA ASN A 244 -21.26 -22.22 16.33
C ASN A 244 -19.97 -22.86 15.80
N ILE A 245 -18.98 -22.99 16.68
CA ILE A 245 -17.65 -23.50 16.37
C ILE A 245 -17.38 -24.89 16.96
N GLN A 246 -18.44 -25.61 17.34
CA GLN A 246 -18.34 -27.01 17.73
C GLN A 246 -17.73 -27.84 16.59
N ASN A 247 -16.73 -28.64 16.93
CA ASN A 247 -15.98 -29.51 16.01
C ASN A 247 -15.24 -28.76 14.87
N ILE A 248 -15.09 -27.45 14.96
CA ILE A 248 -14.25 -26.68 14.04
C ILE A 248 -12.82 -26.61 14.62
N GLN A 249 -11.82 -26.97 13.82
CA GLN A 249 -10.43 -26.81 14.22
C GLN A 249 -10.02 -25.34 14.22
N ALA A 250 -9.04 -24.98 15.05
CA ALA A 250 -8.60 -23.58 15.15
C ALA A 250 -7.95 -23.09 13.84
N LYS A 251 -7.02 -23.88 13.30
CA LYS A 251 -6.25 -23.59 12.09
C LYS A 251 -6.01 -24.88 11.31
N CYS A 252 -6.18 -24.81 10.00
CA CYS A 252 -5.82 -25.90 9.07
C CYS A 252 -4.26 -26.02 9.02
N SER A 253 -3.71 -27.25 8.97
CA SER A 253 -2.27 -27.51 8.77
C SER A 253 -2.09 -28.54 7.64
N PRO A 254 -1.55 -28.15 6.46
CA PRO A 254 -1.07 -26.82 6.08
C PRO A 254 -2.18 -25.75 6.05
N ILE A 255 -1.80 -24.47 5.98
CA ILE A 255 -2.73 -23.34 5.89
C ILE A 255 -3.70 -23.57 4.74
N CYS A 256 -4.99 -23.41 5.01
CA CYS A 256 -6.03 -23.61 4.02
C CYS A 256 -5.96 -22.60 2.87
N PRO A 257 -6.35 -23.00 1.65
CA PRO A 257 -6.51 -22.05 0.55
C PRO A 257 -7.56 -20.99 0.91
N VAL A 258 -7.30 -19.74 0.53
CA VAL A 258 -8.18 -18.58 0.81
C VAL A 258 -9.63 -18.83 0.35
N LYS A 259 -9.81 -19.57 -0.74
CA LYS A 259 -11.13 -19.89 -1.33
C LYS A 259 -12.06 -20.72 -0.44
N ASN A 260 -11.55 -21.36 0.61
CA ASN A 260 -12.38 -22.12 1.55
C ASN A 260 -12.83 -21.23 2.70
N HIS A 261 -14.01 -20.64 2.63
CA HIS A 261 -14.48 -19.66 3.63
C HIS A 261 -14.74 -20.26 5.03
N ASN A 262 -14.98 -21.58 5.13
CA ASN A 262 -15.44 -22.23 6.37
C ASN A 262 -14.56 -23.41 6.86
N CYS A 263 -13.25 -23.49 6.52
CA CYS A 263 -12.42 -24.66 6.93
C CYS A 263 -12.09 -24.70 8.43
N CYS A 264 -11.83 -23.54 9.04
CA CYS A 264 -11.32 -23.42 10.40
C CYS A 264 -11.69 -22.08 11.00
N MET A 265 -11.55 -21.95 12.32
CA MET A 265 -11.89 -20.73 13.05
C MET A 265 -11.15 -19.50 12.50
N ALA A 266 -9.84 -19.60 12.28
CA ALA A 266 -9.04 -18.49 11.75
C ALA A 266 -9.54 -18.02 10.38
N GLN A 267 -9.98 -18.95 9.54
CA GLN A 267 -10.46 -18.68 8.19
C GLN A 267 -11.86 -18.05 8.17
N ILE A 268 -12.75 -18.48 9.06
CA ILE A 268 -14.07 -17.86 9.22
C ILE A 268 -13.90 -16.41 9.68
N LEU A 269 -13.04 -16.21 10.69
CA LEU A 269 -12.80 -14.88 11.25
C LEU A 269 -12.07 -13.96 10.26
N SER A 270 -11.09 -14.48 9.51
CA SER A 270 -10.32 -13.68 8.54
C SER A 270 -11.13 -13.17 7.35
N HIS A 271 -12.34 -13.69 7.11
CA HIS A 271 -13.24 -13.24 6.04
C HIS A 271 -14.30 -12.26 6.52
N GLN A 272 -14.34 -11.96 7.82
CA GLN A 272 -15.22 -10.91 8.32
C GLN A 272 -14.68 -9.55 7.90
N GLU A 273 -15.57 -8.63 7.55
CA GLU A 273 -15.19 -7.32 6.99
C GLU A 273 -14.35 -6.48 7.94
N ASP A 274 -14.53 -6.63 9.25
CA ASP A 274 -13.69 -5.98 10.26
C ASP A 274 -12.25 -6.50 10.23
N PHE A 275 -12.03 -7.77 9.89
CA PHE A 275 -10.69 -8.36 9.73
C PHE A 275 -10.10 -8.12 8.34
N THR A 276 -10.91 -8.00 7.28
CA THR A 276 -10.42 -7.79 5.91
C THR A 276 -10.20 -6.34 5.56
N ASN A 277 -11.11 -5.45 5.94
CA ASN A 277 -11.16 -4.06 5.45
C ASN A 277 -10.47 -3.10 6.44
N GLN A 278 -9.35 -3.56 7.00
CA GLN A 278 -8.56 -2.74 7.91
C GLN A 278 -7.80 -1.67 7.14
N ILE A 279 -7.80 -0.47 7.70
CA ILE A 279 -7.15 0.71 7.13
C ILE A 279 -5.64 0.63 7.43
N SER A 280 -4.79 0.95 6.45
CA SER A 280 -3.34 0.96 6.65
C SER A 280 -2.89 2.10 7.59
N GLU A 281 -1.71 1.97 8.18
CA GLU A 281 -1.12 3.06 8.98
C GLU A 281 -0.94 4.33 8.15
N LEU A 282 -0.52 4.15 6.88
CA LEU A 282 -0.33 5.24 5.93
C LEU A 282 -1.63 5.98 5.65
N GLU A 283 -2.70 5.24 5.32
CA GLU A 283 -4.01 5.82 5.06
C GLU A 283 -4.58 6.52 6.31
N THR A 284 -4.37 5.93 7.49
CA THR A 284 -4.78 6.51 8.77
C THR A 284 -4.06 7.84 9.03
N LEU A 285 -2.74 7.89 8.83
CA LEU A 285 -1.93 9.10 8.98
C LEU A 285 -2.46 10.22 8.07
N ILE A 286 -2.60 9.94 6.77
CA ILE A 286 -3.07 10.92 5.78
C ILE A 286 -4.46 11.45 6.13
N LYS A 287 -5.41 10.55 6.45
CA LYS A 287 -6.77 10.95 6.80
C LYS A 287 -6.85 11.75 8.10
N SER A 288 -5.96 11.49 9.06
CA SER A 288 -5.92 12.24 10.32
C SER A 288 -5.55 13.71 10.14
N HIS A 289 -4.83 14.04 9.06
CA HIS A 289 -4.52 15.42 8.64
C HIS A 289 -5.58 16.03 7.70
N GLY A 290 -6.71 15.34 7.48
CA GLY A 290 -7.80 15.84 6.62
C GLY A 290 -7.55 15.65 5.12
N HIS A 291 -6.51 14.91 4.73
CA HIS A 291 -6.19 14.57 3.35
C HIS A 291 -6.83 13.25 2.90
N LYS A 292 -6.73 12.96 1.60
CA LYS A 292 -7.28 11.76 0.96
C LYS A 292 -6.16 10.82 0.55
N CYS A 293 -6.45 9.52 0.58
CA CYS A 293 -5.53 8.47 0.18
C CYS A 293 -6.28 7.47 -0.71
N ILE A 294 -5.66 7.02 -1.78
CA ILE A 294 -6.17 5.98 -2.66
C ILE A 294 -5.01 5.09 -3.15
N PHE A 295 -5.30 3.81 -3.33
CA PHE A 295 -4.32 2.85 -3.84
C PHE A 295 -4.65 2.45 -5.26
N LEU A 296 -3.63 2.41 -6.12
CA LEU A 296 -3.75 1.91 -7.48
C LEU A 296 -4.11 0.42 -7.46
N PRO A 297 -4.77 -0.10 -8.51
CA PRO A 297 -4.97 -1.55 -8.65
C PRO A 297 -3.63 -2.30 -8.61
N LYS A 298 -3.59 -3.50 -8.00
CA LYS A 298 -2.36 -4.27 -7.79
C LYS A 298 -1.54 -4.56 -9.07
N PHE A 299 -2.19 -4.68 -10.21
CA PHE A 299 -1.56 -4.83 -11.53
C PHE A 299 -1.93 -3.64 -12.40
N HIS A 300 -1.64 -2.43 -11.92
CA HIS A 300 -1.75 -1.22 -12.72
C HIS A 300 -0.53 -1.12 -13.64
N CYS A 301 -0.68 -0.39 -14.75
CA CYS A 301 0.46 -0.06 -15.57
C CYS A 301 1.34 0.91 -14.78
N GLU A 302 2.53 0.47 -14.38
CA GLU A 302 3.59 1.38 -13.95
C GLU A 302 3.92 2.26 -15.16
N LEU A 303 3.45 3.50 -15.14
CA LEU A 303 3.95 4.51 -16.07
C LEU A 303 5.37 4.83 -15.61
N ASN A 304 6.32 4.07 -16.13
CA ASN A 304 7.72 4.39 -16.02
C ASN A 304 8.03 5.35 -17.19
N PRO A 305 8.11 6.69 -16.97
CA PRO A 305 8.63 7.59 -17.98
C PRO A 305 10.14 7.31 -18.08
N ASN A 306 10.52 6.31 -18.89
CA ASN A 306 11.91 6.12 -19.33
C ASN A 306 12.35 7.27 -20.24
#